data_AF-A0A2N1MJ85-F1
#
_entry.id   AF-A0A2N1MJ85-F1
#
_cell.length_a   1.000
_cell.length_b   1.000
_cell.length_c   1.000
_cell.angle_alpha   90.00
_cell.angle_beta   90.00
_cell.angle_gamma   90.00
#
_symmetry.space_group_name_H-M   'P 1'
#
loop_
_entity.id
_entity.type
_entity.pdbx_description
1 polymer ?
#
loop_
_entity_poly.entity_id
_entity_poly.type
_entity_poly.pdbx_seq_one_letter_code
_entity_poly.pdbx_strand_id
1 'polypeptide(L)'
;MVSSQTISNCWKKTGILPPNNEIEEIPEDYNSVISDSILDREIEELDMLIAQLPKSNLNAYEYLHIEDEMPEGGLTDREIINTILNADNEKELLIDEDESLPVLEKVSLAEADDAANKIMRFLYEQGPEFGEVNNELKVLRGLHKRIKLLIVENLKQADIHNYFHNNTEQ
;
A
#
# COMPACT_ATOMS: atom_id res chain seq x y z
N MET A 1 -14.54 -5.56 -40.16
CA MET A 1 -13.89 -6.18 -38.98
C MET A 1 -12.46 -6.50 -39.35
N VAL A 2 -11.47 -6.07 -38.57
CA VAL A 2 -10.05 -6.30 -38.87
C VAL A 2 -9.64 -7.65 -38.28
N SER A 3 -8.96 -8.50 -39.06
CA SER A 3 -8.52 -9.82 -38.58
C SER A 3 -7.27 -9.69 -37.71
N SER A 4 -7.08 -10.66 -36.80
CA SER A 4 -5.89 -10.72 -35.94
C SER A 4 -4.58 -10.73 -36.74
N GLN A 5 -4.59 -11.31 -37.95
CA GLN A 5 -3.44 -11.28 -38.85
C GLN A 5 -3.10 -9.87 -39.33
N THR A 6 -4.12 -9.07 -39.63
CA THR A 6 -3.92 -7.67 -40.04
C THR A 6 -3.33 -6.85 -38.91
N ILE A 7 -3.76 -7.06 -37.66
CA ILE A 7 -3.20 -6.39 -36.48
C ILE A 7 -1.73 -6.78 -36.27
N SER A 8 -1.41 -8.08 -36.34
CA SER A 8 -0.04 -8.58 -36.20
C SER A 8 0.88 -8.00 -37.26
N ASN A 9 0.43 -7.96 -38.52
CA ASN A 9 1.20 -7.39 -39.63
C ASN A 9 1.42 -5.88 -39.46
N CYS A 10 0.42 -5.15 -38.97
CA CYS A 10 0.55 -3.73 -38.64
C CYS A 10 1.60 -3.49 -37.55
N TRP A 11 1.58 -4.29 -36.47
CA TRP A 11 2.56 -4.17 -35.39
C TRP A 11 3.99 -4.52 -35.81
N LYS A 12 4.16 -5.51 -36.69
CA LYS A 12 5.46 -5.80 -37.30
C LYS A 12 5.95 -4.63 -38.17
N LYS A 13 5.08 -4.05 -38.99
CA LYS A 13 5.42 -2.91 -39.86
C LYS A 13 5.81 -1.66 -39.07
N THR A 14 5.19 -1.44 -37.91
CA THR A 14 5.51 -0.31 -37.03
C THR A 14 6.67 -0.59 -36.09
N GLY A 15 7.27 -1.79 -36.12
CA GLY A 15 8.36 -2.17 -35.24
C GLY A 15 7.95 -2.42 -33.78
N ILE A 16 6.65 -2.55 -33.51
CA ILE A 16 6.12 -2.93 -32.20
C ILE A 16 6.44 -4.40 -31.91
N LEU A 17 6.45 -5.24 -32.95
CA LEU A 17 6.88 -6.63 -32.87
C LEU A 17 8.26 -6.81 -33.55
N PRO A 18 9.19 -7.57 -32.96
CA PRO A 18 10.46 -7.92 -33.59
C PRO A 18 10.26 -8.67 -34.91
N PRO A 19 11.20 -8.53 -35.87
CA PRO A 19 11.05 -9.10 -37.21
C PRO A 19 11.07 -10.63 -37.25
N ASN A 20 11.69 -11.30 -36.27
CA ASN A 20 11.76 -12.76 -36.16
C ASN A 20 11.39 -13.22 -34.75
N ASN A 21 10.19 -13.78 -34.58
CA ASN A 21 9.89 -14.62 -33.44
C ASN A 21 9.60 -16.03 -33.97
N GLU A 22 10.63 -16.87 -34.05
CA GLU A 22 10.46 -18.21 -33.48
C GLU A 22 10.41 -17.95 -31.98
N ILE A 23 9.23 -18.07 -31.39
CA ILE A 23 9.07 -17.94 -29.95
C ILE A 23 9.72 -19.20 -29.38
N GLU A 24 11.01 -19.12 -29.03
CA GLU A 24 11.55 -20.02 -28.01
C GLU A 24 10.78 -19.71 -26.73
N GLU A 25 9.89 -20.63 -26.35
CA GLU A 25 9.23 -20.62 -25.06
C GLU A 25 10.31 -20.59 -23.98
N ILE A 26 10.46 -19.44 -23.33
CA ILE A 26 11.23 -19.32 -22.11
C ILE A 26 10.48 -20.16 -21.06
N PRO A 27 11.09 -21.19 -20.44
CA PRO A 27 10.42 -21.97 -19.42
C PRO A 27 10.07 -21.06 -18.23
N GLU A 28 8.79 -21.01 -17.86
CA GLU A 28 8.24 -20.21 -16.76
C GLU A 28 8.80 -20.60 -15.36
N ASP A 29 9.64 -21.62 -15.28
CA ASP A 29 10.06 -22.27 -14.03
C ASP A 29 11.26 -21.57 -13.33
N TYR A 30 12.01 -20.71 -14.02
CA TYR A 30 13.22 -20.09 -13.44
C TYR A 30 12.96 -18.95 -12.45
N ASN A 31 11.75 -18.36 -12.43
CA ASN A 31 11.38 -17.32 -11.47
C ASN A 31 10.87 -17.86 -10.13
N SER A 32 10.47 -19.14 -10.05
CA SER A 32 9.94 -19.73 -8.81
C SER A 32 11.05 -20.07 -7.81
N VAL A 33 12.16 -20.62 -8.29
CA VAL A 33 13.23 -21.16 -7.44
C VAL A 33 14.03 -20.08 -6.71
N ILE A 34 14.16 -18.88 -7.29
CA ILE A 34 14.87 -17.76 -6.67
C ILE A 34 13.99 -17.10 -5.58
N SER A 35 12.66 -17.07 -5.77
CA SER A 35 11.72 -16.43 -4.85
C SER A 35 11.59 -17.16 -3.52
N ASP A 36 11.61 -18.49 -3.52
CA ASP A 36 11.48 -19.30 -2.29
C ASP A 36 12.68 -19.08 -1.35
N SER A 37 13.90 -19.03 -1.89
CA SER A 37 15.13 -18.87 -1.09
C SER A 37 15.28 -17.50 -0.41
N ILE A 38 14.65 -16.46 -0.97
CA ILE A 38 14.64 -15.10 -0.38
C ILE A 38 13.57 -15.02 0.71
N LEU A 39 12.39 -15.59 0.46
CA LEU A 39 11.31 -15.65 1.43
C LEU A 39 11.71 -16.43 2.70
N ASP A 40 12.43 -17.55 2.56
CA ASP A 40 12.90 -18.34 3.71
C ASP A 40 13.79 -17.52 4.66
N ARG A 41 14.67 -16.67 4.11
CA ARG A 41 15.54 -15.79 4.91
C ARG A 41 14.76 -14.68 5.60
N GLU A 42 13.80 -14.08 4.90
CA GLU A 42 12.95 -13.03 5.47
C GLU A 42 12.06 -13.58 6.61
N ILE A 43 11.62 -14.83 6.51
CA ILE A 43 10.85 -15.52 7.55
C ILE A 43 11.69 -15.77 8.80
N GLU A 44 12.94 -16.23 8.67
CA GLU A 44 13.86 -16.41 9.81
C GLU A 44 14.14 -15.09 10.55
N GLU A 45 14.30 -13.99 9.81
CA GLU A 45 14.49 -12.66 10.39
C GLU A 45 13.24 -12.19 11.16
N LEU A 46 12.05 -12.45 10.62
CA LEU A 46 10.78 -12.14 11.27
C LEU A 46 10.60 -12.95 12.56
N ASP A 47 10.94 -14.24 12.56
CA ASP A 47 10.88 -15.09 13.77
C ASP A 47 11.73 -14.52 14.91
N MET A 48 12.94 -14.05 14.60
CA MET A 48 13.82 -13.42 15.59
C MET A 48 13.25 -12.11 16.15
N LEU A 49 12.55 -11.32 15.32
CA LEU A 49 11.90 -10.08 15.75
C LEU A 49 10.66 -10.36 16.60
N ILE A 50 9.86 -11.36 16.21
CA ILE A 50 8.65 -11.75 16.92
C ILE A 50 8.99 -12.34 18.30
N ALA A 51 10.09 -13.08 18.43
CA ALA A 51 10.58 -13.59 19.72
C ALA A 51 10.96 -12.47 20.73
N GLN A 52 11.19 -11.24 20.25
CA GLN A 52 11.49 -10.09 21.12
C GLN A 52 10.22 -9.40 21.64
N LEU A 53 9.05 -9.71 21.09
CA LEU A 53 7.78 -9.13 21.54
C LEU A 53 7.38 -9.71 22.92
N PRO A 54 6.84 -8.87 23.83
CA PRO A 54 6.39 -9.35 25.13
C PRO A 54 5.26 -10.35 24.95
N LYS A 55 5.40 -11.55 25.54
CA LYS A 55 4.40 -12.64 25.50
C LYS A 55 4.10 -13.22 24.11
N SER A 56 4.96 -13.00 23.11
CA SER A 56 4.81 -13.69 21.83
C SER A 56 5.31 -15.14 21.92
N ASN A 57 4.42 -16.09 21.64
CA ASN A 57 4.72 -17.49 21.42
C ASN A 57 4.45 -17.93 19.98
N LEU A 58 4.27 -16.96 19.08
CA LEU A 58 3.90 -17.16 17.68
C LEU A 58 5.16 -17.19 16.82
N ASN A 59 5.17 -18.04 15.80
CA ASN A 59 6.14 -17.91 14.71
C ASN A 59 5.67 -16.89 13.66
N ALA A 60 6.54 -16.53 12.72
CA ALA A 60 6.27 -15.52 11.69
C ALA A 60 5.05 -15.85 10.84
N TYR A 61 4.84 -17.12 10.51
CA TYR A 61 3.67 -17.55 9.76
C TYR A 61 2.39 -17.37 10.59
N GLU A 62 2.36 -17.85 11.83
CA GLU A 62 1.22 -17.71 12.74
C GLU A 62 0.91 -16.23 13.04
N TYR A 63 1.94 -15.41 13.22
CA TYR A 63 1.80 -13.98 13.48
C TYR A 63 1.19 -13.24 12.29
N LEU A 64 1.60 -13.57 11.07
CA LEU A 64 1.07 -12.95 9.85
C LEU A 64 -0.40 -13.30 9.58
N HIS A 65 -0.86 -14.47 10.05
CA HIS A 65 -2.22 -14.97 9.82
C HIS A 65 -3.10 -14.91 11.09
N ILE A 66 -2.69 -14.14 12.11
CA ILE A 66 -3.43 -14.05 13.38
C ILE A 66 -4.87 -13.52 13.22
N GLU A 67 -5.11 -12.72 12.18
CA GLU A 67 -6.44 -12.17 11.87
C GLU A 67 -7.29 -13.12 11.00
N ASP A 68 -6.66 -14.08 10.32
CA ASP A 68 -7.37 -15.05 9.46
C ASP A 68 -8.10 -16.10 10.31
N GLU A 69 -7.59 -16.37 11.51
CA GLU A 69 -8.25 -17.19 12.52
C GLU A 69 -9.15 -16.30 13.40
N MET A 70 -10.29 -15.88 12.85
CA MET A 70 -11.26 -15.07 13.58
C MET A 70 -11.71 -15.85 14.84
N PRO A 71 -11.45 -15.38 16.07
CA PRO A 71 -11.91 -16.11 17.25
C PRO A 71 -13.44 -16.18 17.22
N GLU A 72 -14.00 -17.39 17.35
CA GLU A 72 -15.43 -17.60 17.62
C GLU A 72 -15.75 -17.04 19.02
N GLY A 73 -15.83 -15.73 19.12
CA GLY A 73 -15.95 -15.03 20.40
C GLY A 73 -15.33 -13.64 20.29
N GLY A 74 -16.11 -12.68 19.80
CA GLY A 74 -15.75 -11.28 19.92
C GLY A 74 -15.56 -10.89 21.39
N LEU A 75 -14.74 -9.87 21.64
CA LEU A 75 -14.55 -9.31 22.98
C LEU A 75 -15.90 -8.98 23.61
N THR A 76 -16.14 -9.50 24.81
CA THR A 76 -17.34 -9.15 25.58
C THR A 76 -17.25 -7.69 26.03
N ASP A 77 -18.40 -7.03 26.23
CA ASP A 77 -18.45 -5.64 26.72
C ASP A 77 -17.59 -5.43 27.97
N ARG A 78 -17.51 -6.45 28.83
CA ARG A 78 -16.71 -6.42 30.05
C ARG A 78 -15.21 -6.40 29.77
N GLU A 79 -14.74 -7.14 28.76
CA GLU A 79 -13.34 -7.14 28.33
C GLU A 79 -12.99 -5.83 27.64
N ILE A 80 -13.90 -5.29 26.82
CA ILE A 80 -13.72 -3.97 26.19
C ILE A 80 -13.55 -2.88 27.25
N ILE A 81 -14.45 -2.83 28.24
CA ILE A 81 -14.38 -1.86 29.34
C ILE A 81 -13.10 -2.01 30.15
N ASN A 82 -12.69 -3.25 30.42
CA ASN A 82 -11.49 -3.50 31.22
C ASN A 82 -10.20 -3.11 30.47
N THR A 83 -10.16 -3.27 29.15
CA THR A 83 -9.02 -2.83 28.33
C THR A 83 -8.91 -1.30 28.33
N ILE A 84 -10.03 -0.59 28.18
CA ILE A 84 -10.06 0.88 28.20
C ILE A 84 -9.63 1.42 29.57
N LEU A 85 -10.16 0.85 30.66
CA LEU A 85 -9.86 1.31 32.02
C LEU A 85 -8.41 1.05 32.45
N ASN A 86 -7.70 0.12 31.79
CA ASN A 86 -6.31 -0.21 32.11
C ASN A 86 -5.30 0.36 31.11
N ALA A 87 -5.75 1.00 30.03
CA ALA A 87 -4.89 1.60 29.01
C ALA A 87 -4.07 2.77 29.57
N ASP A 88 -4.64 3.55 30.50
CA ASP A 88 -3.98 4.71 31.14
C ASP A 88 -2.85 4.32 32.12
N ASN A 89 -2.66 3.03 32.36
CA ASN A 89 -1.62 2.52 33.26
C ASN A 89 -0.30 2.23 32.54
N GLU A 90 -0.31 2.22 31.21
CA GLU A 90 0.91 2.20 30.40
C GLU A 90 1.43 3.63 30.34
N LYS A 91 2.65 3.85 30.86
CA LYS A 91 3.28 5.18 30.86
C LYS A 91 3.36 5.71 29.44
N GLU A 92 2.43 6.59 29.07
CA GLU A 92 2.54 7.48 27.92
C GLU A 92 3.88 8.19 28.02
N LEU A 93 4.75 7.90 27.05
CA LEU A 93 5.88 8.76 26.76
C LEU A 93 5.28 10.09 26.28
N LEU A 94 5.15 11.04 27.20
CA LEU A 94 4.80 12.42 26.90
C LEU A 94 5.89 12.97 25.97
N ILE A 95 5.64 12.90 24.67
CA ILE A 95 6.34 13.69 23.67
C ILE A 95 5.69 15.08 23.78
N ASP A 96 6.48 16.06 24.20
CA ASP A 96 6.08 17.47 24.23
C ASP A 96 5.53 17.87 22.84
N GLU A 97 4.23 18.16 22.77
CA GLU A 97 3.52 18.62 21.57
C GLU A 97 3.81 20.11 21.24
N ASP A 98 4.75 20.75 21.95
CA ASP A 98 5.06 22.19 21.82
C ASP A 98 6.26 22.48 20.90
N GLU A 99 6.39 21.74 19.82
CA GLU A 99 7.16 22.21 18.66
C GLU A 99 6.16 22.56 17.57
N SER A 100 5.70 23.81 17.58
CA SER A 100 4.82 24.36 16.56
C SER A 100 5.49 24.23 15.19
N LEU A 101 5.19 23.15 14.48
CA LEU A 101 5.62 22.97 13.11
C LEU A 101 5.11 24.18 12.31
N PRO A 102 5.96 24.80 11.47
CA PRO A 102 5.53 25.92 10.66
C PRO A 102 4.29 25.48 9.87
N VAL A 103 3.25 26.32 9.85
CA VAL A 103 2.04 26.09 9.08
C VAL A 103 2.45 25.97 7.62
N LEU A 104 2.68 24.74 7.17
CA LEU A 104 3.00 24.44 5.79
C LEU A 104 1.82 24.89 4.96
N GLU A 105 2.12 25.58 3.86
CA GLU A 105 1.14 25.96 2.86
C GLU A 105 0.34 24.72 2.46
N LYS A 106 -0.98 24.76 2.65
CA LYS A 106 -1.86 23.64 2.33
C LYS A 106 -1.90 23.48 0.81
N VAL A 107 -1.07 22.59 0.29
CA VAL A 107 -1.14 22.14 -1.11
C VAL A 107 -2.50 21.50 -1.34
N SER A 108 -3.18 21.87 -2.43
CA SER A 108 -4.46 21.27 -2.77
C SER A 108 -4.30 19.80 -3.17
N LEU A 109 -5.32 18.98 -2.97
CA LEU A 109 -5.29 17.57 -3.40
C LEU A 109 -5.06 17.42 -4.92
N ALA A 110 -5.52 18.38 -5.71
CA ALA A 110 -5.32 18.39 -7.16
C ALA A 110 -3.86 18.65 -7.53
N GLU A 111 -3.20 19.62 -6.89
CA GLU A 111 -1.78 19.89 -7.10
C GLU A 111 -0.91 18.72 -6.62
N ALA A 112 -1.30 18.08 -5.51
CA ALA A 112 -0.62 16.90 -5.01
C ALA A 112 -0.72 15.71 -5.98
N ASP A 113 -1.90 15.47 -6.58
CA ASP A 113 -2.08 14.41 -7.59
C ASP A 113 -1.27 14.69 -8.87
N ASP A 114 -1.30 15.92 -9.37
CA ASP A 114 -0.54 16.33 -10.56
C ASP A 114 0.97 16.22 -10.32
N ALA A 115 1.46 16.66 -9.16
CA ALA A 115 2.87 16.54 -8.78
C ALA A 115 3.30 15.08 -8.69
N ALA A 116 2.52 14.22 -8.03
CA ALA A 116 2.81 12.79 -7.92
C ALA A 116 2.88 12.11 -9.30
N ASN A 117 1.94 12.44 -10.19
CA ASN A 117 1.94 11.94 -11.57
C ASN A 117 3.17 12.40 -12.36
N LYS A 118 3.56 13.68 -12.24
CA LYS A 118 4.75 14.23 -12.91
C LYS A 118 6.04 13.56 -12.45
N ILE A 119 6.22 13.40 -11.13
CA ILE A 119 7.41 12.74 -10.57
C ILE A 119 7.45 11.28 -11.01
N MET A 120 6.32 10.58 -10.96
CA MET A 120 6.27 9.17 -11.36
C MET A 120 6.61 9.00 -12.84
N ARG A 121 6.08 9.86 -13.72
CA ARG A 121 6.42 9.89 -15.15
C ARG A 121 7.90 10.16 -15.37
N PHE A 122 8.44 11.18 -14.70
CA PHE A 122 9.86 11.52 -14.77
C PHE A 122 10.73 10.30 -14.43
N LEU A 123 10.46 9.63 -13.31
CA LEU A 123 11.21 8.46 -12.87
C LEU A 123 11.16 7.29 -13.86
N TYR A 124 10.03 7.08 -14.57
CA TYR A 124 9.96 6.08 -15.64
C TYR A 124 10.72 6.49 -16.91
N GLU A 125 10.80 7.79 -17.21
CA GLU A 125 11.44 8.32 -18.42
C GLU A 125 12.97 8.38 -18.31
N GLN A 126 13.55 8.48 -17.10
CA GLN A 126 15.00 8.63 -16.92
C GLN A 126 15.84 7.39 -17.31
N GLY A 127 15.21 6.23 -17.56
CA GLY A 127 15.92 5.03 -18.01
C GLY A 127 17.03 4.57 -17.05
N PRO A 128 18.10 3.92 -17.53
CA PRO A 128 19.16 3.36 -16.69
C PRO A 128 20.07 4.41 -16.04
N GLU A 129 20.05 5.67 -16.49
CA GLU A 129 20.94 6.73 -15.98
C GLU A 129 20.62 7.14 -14.53
N PHE A 130 19.40 6.87 -14.07
CA PHE A 130 18.93 7.21 -12.72
C PHE A 130 19.11 6.09 -11.69
N GLY A 131 19.61 4.93 -12.12
CA GLY A 131 19.74 3.74 -11.28
C GLY A 131 18.40 3.05 -10.97
N GLU A 132 18.41 2.10 -10.04
CA GLU A 132 17.21 1.38 -9.61
C GLU A 132 16.39 2.23 -8.65
N VAL A 133 15.22 2.70 -9.09
CA VAL A 133 14.29 3.53 -8.31
C VAL A 133 13.05 2.77 -7.81
N ASN A 134 13.15 1.44 -7.68
CA ASN A 134 12.01 0.57 -7.39
C ASN A 134 11.37 0.86 -6.03
N ASN A 135 12.19 1.17 -5.01
CA ASN A 135 11.71 1.46 -3.66
C ASN A 135 11.02 2.82 -3.59
N GLU A 136 11.61 3.84 -4.21
CA GLU A 136 11.07 5.19 -4.33
C GLU A 136 9.75 5.18 -5.08
N LEU A 137 9.67 4.42 -6.18
CA LEU A 137 8.43 4.21 -6.93
C LEU A 137 7.37 3.49 -6.09
N LYS A 138 7.75 2.50 -5.27
CA LYS A 138 6.82 1.81 -4.37
C LYS A 138 6.20 2.79 -3.36
N VAL A 139 7.03 3.62 -2.73
CA VAL A 139 6.59 4.66 -1.79
C VAL A 139 5.70 5.69 -2.50
N LEU A 140 6.13 6.20 -3.65
CA LEU A 140 5.39 7.20 -4.42
C LEU A 140 4.04 6.68 -4.90
N ARG A 141 3.94 5.42 -5.33
CA ARG A 141 2.67 4.76 -5.67
C ARG A 141 1.74 4.66 -4.46
N GLY A 142 2.29 4.33 -3.29
CA GLY A 142 1.53 4.29 -2.03
C GLY A 142 0.93 5.65 -1.68
N LEU A 143 1.73 6.71 -1.78
CA LEU A 143 1.28 8.09 -1.57
C LEU A 143 0.22 8.50 -2.60
N HIS A 144 0.46 8.21 -3.88
CA HIS A 144 -0.48 8.53 -4.95
C HIS A 144 -1.85 7.87 -4.75
N LYS A 145 -1.87 6.61 -4.30
CA LYS A 145 -3.11 5.89 -3.97
C LYS A 145 -3.87 6.58 -2.83
N ARG A 146 -3.17 7.03 -1.78
CA ARG A 146 -3.78 7.77 -0.66
C ARG A 146 -4.38 9.10 -1.11
N ILE A 147 -3.67 9.86 -1.96
CA ILE A 147 -4.19 11.12 -2.52
C ILE A 147 -5.48 10.86 -3.31
N LYS A 148 -5.51 9.83 -4.16
CA LYS A 148 -6.72 9.46 -4.91
C LYS A 148 -7.89 9.06 -4.01
N LEU A 149 -7.62 8.31 -2.94
CA LEU A 149 -8.65 7.95 -1.96
C LEU A 149 -9.25 9.21 -1.31
N LEU A 150 -8.40 10.14 -0.87
CA LEU A 150 -8.85 11.41 -0.28
C LEU A 150 -9.67 12.24 -1.27
N ILE A 151 -9.29 12.28 -2.55
CA ILE A 151 -10.09 12.96 -3.58
C ILE A 151 -11.47 12.31 -3.69
N VAL A 152 -11.54 10.98 -3.77
CA VAL A 152 -12.82 10.25 -3.85
C VAL A 152 -13.67 10.47 -2.62
N GLU A 153 -13.09 10.45 -1.42
CA GLU A 153 -13.79 10.71 -0.16
C GLU A 153 -14.34 12.13 -0.09
N ASN A 154 -13.56 13.14 -0.51
CA ASN A 154 -14.03 14.53 -0.57
C ASN A 154 -15.13 14.74 -1.62
N LEU A 155 -15.17 13.92 -2.67
CA LEU A 155 -16.24 13.96 -3.68
C LEU A 155 -17.53 13.25 -3.22
N LYS A 156 -17.48 12.42 -2.18
CA LYS A 156 -18.70 11.83 -1.63
C LYS A 156 -19.55 12.95 -1.05
N GLN A 157 -20.82 13.02 -1.46
CA GLN A 157 -21.78 13.88 -0.78
C GLN A 157 -21.89 13.45 0.68
N ALA A 158 -21.92 14.44 1.59
CA ALA A 158 -22.32 14.19 2.96
C ALA A 158 -23.70 13.54 2.99
N ASP A 159 -23.88 12.54 3.86
CA ASP A 159 -25.18 11.88 4.04
C ASP A 159 -26.26 12.94 4.34
N ILE A 160 -27.40 12.85 3.65
CA ILE A 160 -28.54 13.74 3.89
C ILE A 160 -28.99 13.69 5.36
N HIS A 161 -28.78 12.56 6.04
CA HIS A 161 -29.02 12.45 7.48
C HIS A 161 -28.17 13.42 8.29
N ASN A 162 -26.94 13.75 7.88
CA ASN A 162 -26.12 14.77 8.56
C ASN A 162 -26.75 16.17 8.47
N TYR A 163 -27.48 16.46 7.40
CA TYR A 163 -28.22 17.72 7.28
C TYR A 163 -29.43 17.77 8.23
N PHE A 164 -30.11 16.64 8.43
CA PHE A 164 -31.28 16.58 9.32
C PHE A 164 -30.92 16.55 10.81
N HIS A 165 -29.77 15.98 11.20
CA HIS A 165 -29.32 15.99 12.60
C HIS A 165 -28.77 17.34 13.06
N ASN A 166 -28.23 18.15 12.15
CA ASN A 166 -27.73 19.49 12.48
C ASN A 166 -28.84 20.56 12.61
N ASN A 167 -30.08 20.22 12.26
CA ASN A 167 -31.22 21.15 12.29
C ASN A 167 -32.17 20.94 13.49
N THR A 168 -31.86 20.01 14.40
CA THR A 168 -32.69 19.73 15.59
C THR A 168 -32.32 20.54 16.83
N GLU A 169 -31.33 21.45 16.76
CA GLU A 169 -30.94 22.34 17.86
C GLU A 169 -31.28 23.84 17.65
N GLN A 170 -32.42 24.14 17.00
CA GLN A 170 -32.98 25.51 16.99
C GLN A 170 -34.41 25.56 17.51
#